data_AF-A0A2Y9JIA1-F1
#
_entry.id   AF-A0A2Y9JIA1-F1
#
_cell.length_a   1.000
_cell.length_b   1.000
_cell.length_c   1.000
_cell.angle_alpha   90.00
_cell.angle_beta   90.00
_cell.angle_gamma   90.00
#
_symmetry.space_group_name_H-M   'P 1'
#
loop_
_entity.id
_entity.type
_entity.pdbx_description
1 polymer ?
#
loop_
_entity_poly.entity_id
_entity_poly.type
_entity_poly.pdbx_seq_one_letter_code
_entity_poly.pdbx_strand_id
1 'polypeptide(L)'
;MYHGRSTGKGPTTPTQIYQQPPRLLIVHIALPAWADICSNLCEALQNFFSLACSLMGPSRMSLFSLYVVQNQHECILPFVQVKGNFVRLKACISELHMLQREGCFRPHSTSLHLAVQDGLQQFKQYSRHVTTGASLSFTSLEITVLTSQPGKEVVKQLEEGLKDTDLVRVRRLQVVEITKGDLEYMDSVSPAEELGSDESSILGTDIDLQTIDNDVVSMEIFFKAWLHNSGTDQEHIHLLLPSRCFSNISKARDDSMCLKCDLQERLLSPSLLPGTADGSLRMDDPKGDFSTLYQMASQSSASRYKLRVIKALNSSGICESLTYGLPFILRPTSCWQLDWNELETNQQHFHALCHSLLVSIHVPR
;
A
#
# COMPACT_ATOMS: atom_id res chain seq x y z
N MET A 1 4.49 -39.61 46.07
CA MET A 1 5.24 -39.10 44.91
C MET A 1 4.30 -38.26 44.06
N TYR A 2 4.24 -36.95 44.30
CA TYR A 2 3.50 -36.02 43.45
C TYR A 2 4.49 -34.96 42.98
N HIS A 3 4.91 -35.08 41.72
CA HIS A 3 5.73 -34.08 41.06
C HIS A 3 4.84 -32.95 40.55
N GLY A 4 5.11 -31.74 41.04
CA GLY A 4 4.62 -30.51 40.44
C GLY A 4 5.23 -30.30 39.06
N ARG A 5 4.44 -29.71 38.16
CA ARG A 5 4.93 -29.16 36.90
C ARG A 5 4.37 -27.75 36.76
N SER A 6 5.25 -26.78 36.99
CA SER A 6 5.01 -25.38 36.66
C SER A 6 4.81 -25.26 35.16
N THR A 7 3.63 -24.84 34.73
CA THR A 7 3.39 -24.37 33.37
C THR A 7 3.95 -22.96 33.25
N GLY A 8 5.21 -22.87 32.84
CA GLY A 8 5.79 -21.62 32.38
C GLY A 8 4.98 -21.12 31.18
N LYS A 9 4.32 -19.97 31.32
CA LYS A 9 3.79 -19.21 30.19
C LYS A 9 4.98 -18.86 29.30
N GLY A 10 5.08 -19.50 28.14
CA GLY A 10 5.98 -19.03 27.08
C GLY A 10 5.59 -17.60 26.68
N PRO A 11 6.54 -16.77 26.23
CA PRO A 11 6.22 -15.43 25.76
C PRO A 11 5.28 -15.56 24.57
N THR A 12 4.06 -15.03 24.72
CA THR A 12 3.17 -14.79 23.59
C THR A 12 3.85 -13.74 22.72
N THR A 13 4.55 -14.19 21.68
CA THR A 13 5.03 -13.32 20.61
C THR A 13 3.83 -12.57 20.06
N PRO A 14 3.80 -11.22 20.12
CA PRO A 14 2.75 -10.48 19.47
C PRO A 14 2.87 -10.80 17.98
N THR A 15 1.86 -11.47 17.45
CA THR A 15 1.64 -11.61 16.02
C THR A 15 1.42 -10.20 15.48
N GLN A 16 2.50 -9.48 15.15
CA GLN A 16 2.46 -8.33 14.25
C GLN A 16 2.06 -8.87 12.87
N ILE A 17 0.79 -9.22 12.74
CA ILE A 17 0.17 -9.52 11.46
C ILE A 17 0.35 -8.28 10.61
N TYR A 18 0.67 -8.48 9.33
CA TYR A 18 0.72 -7.49 8.25
C TYR A 18 -0.52 -6.58 8.28
N GLN A 19 -0.54 -5.60 9.18
CA GLN A 19 -1.64 -4.68 9.35
C GLN A 19 -1.30 -3.48 8.50
N GLN A 20 -1.92 -3.44 7.33
CA GLN A 20 -2.02 -2.16 6.65
C GLN A 20 -2.68 -1.14 7.58
N PRO A 21 -2.16 0.10 7.56
CA PRO A 21 -2.74 1.15 8.37
C PRO A 21 -4.21 1.34 7.98
N PRO A 22 -5.06 1.65 8.98
CA PRO A 22 -6.39 2.19 8.76
C PRO A 22 -6.39 3.25 7.66
N ARG A 23 -7.47 3.28 6.87
CA ARG A 23 -7.59 4.22 5.75
C ARG A 23 -8.78 5.16 5.96
N LEU A 24 -8.55 6.44 5.77
CA LEU A 24 -9.56 7.49 5.74
C LEU A 24 -9.65 8.03 4.31
N LEU A 25 -10.81 7.86 3.68
CA LEU A 25 -11.11 8.47 2.39
C LEU A 25 -11.95 9.73 2.61
N ILE A 26 -11.51 10.85 2.05
CA ILE A 26 -12.24 12.12 2.04
C ILE A 26 -12.58 12.42 0.58
N VAL A 27 -13.87 12.45 0.25
CA VAL A 27 -14.34 12.75 -1.11
C VAL A 27 -14.76 14.21 -1.18
N HIS A 28 -13.99 15.01 -1.91
CA HIS A 28 -14.33 16.39 -2.21
C HIS A 28 -15.29 16.45 -3.39
N ILE A 29 -16.54 16.81 -3.11
CA ILE A 29 -17.59 16.95 -4.11
C ILE A 29 -17.60 18.38 -4.63
N ALA A 30 -16.98 18.58 -5.79
CA ALA A 30 -17.06 19.82 -6.55
C ALA A 30 -18.03 19.69 -7.72
N LEU A 31 -19.06 20.55 -7.76
CA LEU A 31 -20.02 20.63 -8.86
C LEU A 31 -19.49 21.57 -9.96
N PRO A 32 -19.74 21.27 -11.25
CA PRO A 32 -20.58 20.19 -11.78
C PRO A 32 -19.86 18.83 -11.97
N ALA A 33 -18.53 18.78 -11.82
CA ALA A 33 -17.72 17.59 -12.13
C ALA A 33 -18.12 16.32 -11.37
N TRP A 34 -18.67 16.46 -10.17
CA TRP A 34 -19.16 15.33 -9.37
C TRP A 34 -20.18 14.45 -10.09
N ALA A 35 -21.05 15.02 -10.93
CA ALA A 35 -22.06 14.25 -11.65
C ALA A 35 -21.45 13.15 -12.53
N ASP A 36 -20.27 13.43 -13.12
CA ASP A 36 -19.55 12.51 -14.00
C ASP A 36 -18.65 11.53 -13.21
N ILE A 37 -18.23 11.90 -12.01
CA ILE A 37 -17.30 11.12 -11.17
C ILE A 37 -18.05 10.14 -10.28
N CYS A 38 -19.21 10.55 -9.76
CA CYS A 38 -19.98 9.83 -8.75
C CYS A 38 -20.24 8.37 -9.16
N SER A 39 -20.69 8.14 -10.41
CA SER A 39 -21.00 6.79 -10.90
C SER A 39 -19.75 5.90 -10.92
N ASN A 40 -18.66 6.40 -11.52
CA ASN A 40 -17.41 5.66 -11.67
C ASN A 40 -16.79 5.34 -10.31
N LEU A 41 -16.79 6.32 -9.40
CA LEU A 41 -16.28 6.14 -8.04
C LEU A 41 -17.10 5.12 -7.24
N CYS A 42 -18.43 5.20 -7.30
CA CYS A 42 -19.30 4.26 -6.59
C CYS A 42 -19.10 2.82 -7.10
N GLU A 43 -19.00 2.64 -8.42
CA GLU A 43 -18.74 1.34 -9.03
C GLU A 43 -17.36 0.79 -8.63
N ALA A 44 -16.31 1.61 -8.73
CA ALA A 44 -14.96 1.22 -8.36
C ALA A 44 -14.85 0.84 -6.86
N LEU A 45 -15.46 1.62 -5.97
CA LEU A 45 -15.51 1.31 -4.53
C LEU A 45 -16.31 0.03 -4.26
N GLN A 46 -17.42 -0.20 -4.94
CA GLN A 46 -18.21 -1.41 -4.79
C GLN A 46 -17.40 -2.65 -5.22
N ASN A 47 -16.71 -2.58 -6.36
CA ASN A 47 -15.87 -3.67 -6.86
C ASN A 47 -14.68 -3.93 -5.93
N PHE A 48 -14.05 -2.86 -5.43
CA PHE A 48 -12.99 -2.93 -4.43
C PHE A 48 -13.45 -3.58 -3.12
N PHE A 49 -14.55 -3.13 -2.51
CA PHE A 49 -15.02 -3.69 -1.25
C PHE A 49 -15.55 -5.11 -1.39
N SER A 50 -16.16 -5.45 -2.53
CA SER A 50 -16.55 -6.83 -2.84
C SER A 50 -15.34 -7.77 -2.75
N LEU A 51 -14.20 -7.35 -3.31
CA LEU A 51 -12.94 -8.07 -3.20
C LEU A 51 -12.39 -8.03 -1.77
N ALA A 52 -12.16 -6.86 -1.20
CA ALA A 52 -11.50 -6.65 0.10
C ALA A 52 -12.22 -7.36 1.26
N CYS A 53 -13.55 -7.38 1.25
CA CYS A 53 -14.35 -8.08 2.26
C CYS A 53 -14.33 -9.61 2.10
N SER A 54 -14.08 -10.11 0.89
CA SER A 54 -14.20 -11.53 0.53
C SER A 54 -12.89 -12.28 0.61
N LEU A 55 -11.74 -11.61 0.65
CA LEU A 55 -10.44 -12.26 0.73
C LEU A 55 -10.31 -13.17 1.98
N MET A 56 -9.90 -14.41 1.74
CA MET A 56 -9.56 -15.38 2.77
C MET A 56 -8.29 -14.97 3.53
N GLY A 57 -8.10 -15.46 4.75
CA GLY A 57 -6.96 -15.10 5.60
C GLY A 57 -7.13 -13.79 6.38
N PRO A 58 -6.06 -13.24 6.98
CA PRO A 58 -6.13 -11.96 7.70
C PRO A 58 -6.58 -10.80 6.81
N SER A 59 -7.24 -9.80 7.40
CA SER A 59 -7.68 -8.62 6.65
C SER A 59 -6.48 -7.82 6.15
N ARG A 60 -6.42 -7.60 4.83
CA ARG A 60 -5.38 -6.78 4.17
C ARG A 60 -5.64 -5.27 4.24
N MET A 61 -6.83 -4.88 4.67
CA MET A 61 -7.21 -3.49 4.96
C MET A 61 -8.11 -3.52 6.18
N SER A 62 -7.54 -3.18 7.34
CA SER A 62 -8.16 -3.46 8.63
C SER A 62 -9.40 -2.59 8.90
N LEU A 63 -9.25 -1.27 8.77
CA LEU A 63 -10.28 -0.28 9.06
C LEU A 63 -10.44 0.71 7.91
N PHE A 64 -11.66 1.17 7.73
CA PHE A 64 -12.01 2.19 6.74
C PHE A 64 -12.99 3.20 7.32
N SER A 65 -12.80 4.48 6.96
CA SER A 65 -13.74 5.57 7.20
C SER A 65 -13.91 6.40 5.93
N LEU A 66 -15.11 6.95 5.72
CA LEU A 66 -15.45 7.80 4.60
C LEU A 66 -16.04 9.12 5.08
N TYR A 67 -15.45 10.21 4.60
CA TYR A 67 -15.95 11.56 4.74
C TYR A 67 -16.26 12.15 3.37
N VAL A 68 -17.21 13.07 3.37
CA VAL A 68 -17.54 13.87 2.20
C VAL A 68 -17.39 15.33 2.56
N VAL A 69 -16.87 16.10 1.60
CA VAL A 69 -16.68 17.53 1.74
C VAL A 69 -17.36 18.25 0.57
N GLN A 70 -18.32 19.10 0.90
CA GLN A 70 -18.97 20.05 -0.01
C GLN A 70 -18.85 21.46 0.60
N ASN A 71 -19.96 21.99 1.15
CA ASN A 71 -19.94 23.21 1.97
C ASN A 71 -19.50 22.94 3.41
N GLN A 72 -19.81 21.75 3.90
CA GLN A 72 -19.44 21.26 5.22
C GLN A 72 -18.78 19.89 5.04
N HIS A 73 -18.06 19.45 6.08
CA HIS A 73 -17.57 18.09 6.15
C HIS A 73 -18.62 17.22 6.84
N GLU A 74 -18.90 16.06 6.27
CA GLU A 74 -19.85 15.08 6.80
C GLU A 74 -19.19 13.71 6.87
N CYS A 75 -19.32 13.04 8.02
CA CYS A 75 -18.86 11.67 8.21
C CYS A 75 -19.96 10.69 7.75
N ILE A 76 -19.86 10.19 6.53
CA ILE A 76 -20.79 9.18 5.99
C ILE A 76 -20.56 7.82 6.66
N LEU A 77 -19.29 7.48 6.93
CA LEU A 77 -18.92 6.21 7.55
C LEU A 77 -17.81 6.41 8.58
N PRO A 78 -18.09 6.26 9.89
CA PRO A 78 -17.03 6.24 10.89
C PRO A 78 -16.16 4.98 10.72
N PHE A 79 -14.98 4.94 11.36
CA PHE A 79 -14.10 3.76 11.28
C PHE A 79 -14.82 2.44 11.57
N VAL A 80 -14.85 1.57 10.57
CA VAL A 80 -15.38 0.20 10.64
C VAL A 80 -14.37 -0.80 10.14
N GLN A 81 -14.46 -2.03 10.63
CA GLN A 81 -13.67 -3.13 10.08
C GLN A 81 -14.12 -3.43 8.65
N VAL A 82 -13.19 -3.54 7.71
CA VAL A 82 -13.57 -3.83 6.32
C VAL A 82 -14.06 -5.27 6.20
N LYS A 83 -13.31 -6.21 6.77
CA LYS A 83 -13.67 -7.63 6.73
C LYS A 83 -14.98 -7.89 7.49
N GLY A 84 -15.94 -8.53 6.82
CA GLY A 84 -17.24 -8.88 7.41
C GLY A 84 -18.30 -7.77 7.42
N ASN A 85 -17.99 -6.54 6.97
CA ASN A 85 -18.94 -5.41 6.98
C ASN A 85 -19.37 -4.93 5.59
N PHE A 86 -19.36 -5.82 4.58
CA PHE A 86 -19.70 -5.45 3.20
C PHE A 86 -21.08 -4.78 3.07
N VAL A 87 -22.08 -5.24 3.83
CA VAL A 87 -23.43 -4.65 3.82
C VAL A 87 -23.40 -3.18 4.22
N ARG A 88 -22.64 -2.84 5.27
CA ARG A 88 -22.51 -1.45 5.76
C ARG A 88 -21.70 -0.59 4.79
N LEU A 89 -20.63 -1.14 4.20
CA LEU A 89 -19.84 -0.45 3.19
C LEU A 89 -20.66 -0.16 1.92
N LYS A 90 -21.46 -1.12 1.48
CA LYS A 90 -22.38 -0.96 0.34
C LYS A 90 -23.48 0.08 0.62
N ALA A 91 -24.03 0.11 1.83
CA ALA A 91 -24.98 1.15 2.23
C ALA A 91 -24.35 2.54 2.16
N CYS A 92 -23.12 2.69 2.67
CA CYS A 92 -22.35 3.93 2.58
C CYS A 92 -22.08 4.36 1.11
N ILE A 93 -21.76 3.43 0.20
CA ILE A 93 -21.66 3.74 -1.23
C ILE A 93 -22.99 4.20 -1.81
N SER A 94 -24.10 3.60 -1.37
CA SER A 94 -25.45 3.99 -1.81
C SER A 94 -25.77 5.40 -1.33
N GLU A 95 -25.41 5.77 -0.10
CA GLU A 95 -25.53 7.14 0.42
C GLU A 95 -24.68 8.12 -0.40
N LEU A 96 -23.41 7.79 -0.68
CA LEU A 96 -22.52 8.59 -1.52
C LEU A 96 -23.13 8.85 -2.91
N HIS A 97 -23.75 7.83 -3.50
CA HIS A 97 -24.41 7.92 -4.80
C HIS A 97 -25.63 8.86 -4.80
N MET A 98 -26.31 8.99 -3.65
CA MET A 98 -27.49 9.83 -3.46
C MET A 98 -27.15 11.29 -3.13
N LEU A 99 -25.89 11.61 -2.84
CA LEU A 99 -25.47 12.98 -2.56
C LEU A 99 -25.70 13.87 -3.78
N GLN A 100 -26.36 15.00 -3.53
CA GLN A 100 -26.96 15.86 -4.56
C GLN A 100 -26.01 16.13 -5.74
N ARG A 101 -26.50 15.82 -6.95
CA ARG A 101 -25.89 16.21 -8.23
C ARG A 101 -26.28 17.62 -8.67
N GLU A 102 -27.23 18.24 -7.96
CA GLU A 102 -27.89 19.48 -8.33
C GLU A 102 -27.82 20.50 -7.21
N GLY A 103 -27.09 21.59 -7.45
CA GLY A 103 -26.95 22.71 -6.54
C GLY A 103 -25.82 23.64 -7.00
N CYS A 104 -26.04 24.95 -6.98
CA CYS A 104 -24.99 25.92 -7.26
C CYS A 104 -24.39 26.35 -5.91
N PHE A 105 -23.37 25.63 -5.48
CA PHE A 105 -22.69 25.91 -4.22
C PHE A 105 -21.35 26.58 -4.47
N ARG A 106 -21.06 27.63 -3.70
CA ARG A 106 -19.73 28.24 -3.71
C ARG A 106 -18.79 27.34 -2.89
N PRO A 107 -17.71 26.80 -3.48
CA PRO A 107 -16.76 26.00 -2.74
C PRO A 107 -16.15 26.86 -1.63
N HIS A 108 -16.38 26.46 -0.38
CA HIS A 108 -15.66 27.03 0.76
C HIS A 108 -14.46 26.12 1.02
N SER A 109 -13.27 26.59 0.67
CA SER A 109 -11.98 25.88 0.81
C SER A 109 -11.64 25.46 2.26
N THR A 110 -12.36 25.98 3.25
CA THR A 110 -12.10 25.77 4.66
C THR A 110 -12.58 24.42 5.22
N SER A 111 -13.25 23.56 4.45
CA SER A 111 -13.85 22.33 4.99
C SER A 111 -12.96 21.09 4.91
N LEU A 112 -11.96 21.06 4.02
CA LEU A 112 -11.10 19.87 3.80
C LEU A 112 -10.20 19.58 5.01
N HIS A 113 -9.52 20.58 5.54
CA HIS A 113 -8.67 20.41 6.73
C HIS A 113 -9.50 19.99 7.96
N LEU A 114 -10.74 20.47 8.08
CA LEU A 114 -11.66 20.08 9.16
C LEU A 114 -12.04 18.59 9.05
N ALA A 115 -12.29 18.08 7.84
CA ALA A 115 -12.54 16.64 7.64
C ALA A 115 -11.34 15.78 8.06
N VAL A 116 -10.12 16.23 7.74
CA VAL A 116 -8.87 15.58 8.19
C VAL A 116 -8.77 15.59 9.71
N GLN A 117 -9.00 16.74 10.34
CA GLN A 117 -8.95 16.88 11.81
C GLN A 117 -10.00 16.01 12.51
N ASP A 118 -11.25 16.01 12.03
CA ASP A 118 -12.31 15.19 12.61
C ASP A 118 -12.02 13.69 12.45
N GLY A 119 -11.59 13.27 11.26
CA GLY A 119 -11.15 11.89 11.03
C GLY A 119 -9.98 11.47 11.94
N LEU A 120 -9.02 12.36 12.19
CA LEU A 120 -7.93 12.12 13.14
C LEU A 120 -8.42 12.00 14.59
N GLN A 121 -9.37 12.83 14.99
CA GLN A 121 -9.97 12.75 16.32
C GLN A 121 -10.75 11.45 16.48
N GLN A 122 -11.55 11.07 15.48
CA GLN A 122 -12.29 9.81 15.44
C GLN A 122 -11.34 8.62 15.52
N PHE A 123 -10.22 8.64 14.79
CA PHE A 123 -9.19 7.61 14.88
C PHE A 123 -8.58 7.53 16.28
N LYS A 124 -8.20 8.68 16.87
CA LYS A 124 -7.67 8.75 18.25
C LYS A 124 -8.65 8.14 19.26
N GLN A 125 -9.95 8.39 19.12
CA GLN A 125 -10.99 7.81 19.97
C GLN A 125 -11.12 6.30 19.74
N TYR A 126 -11.21 5.87 18.48
CA TYR A 126 -11.31 4.46 18.10
C TYR A 126 -10.15 3.63 18.68
N SER A 127 -8.91 4.09 18.50
CA SER A 127 -7.71 3.41 19.02
C SER A 127 -7.75 3.27 20.55
N ARG A 128 -8.26 4.27 21.26
CA ARG A 128 -8.37 4.23 22.74
C ARG A 128 -9.37 3.18 23.20
N HIS A 129 -10.52 3.04 22.52
CA HIS A 129 -11.57 2.10 22.93
C HIS A 129 -11.23 0.63 22.59
N VAL A 130 -10.62 0.37 21.44
CA VAL A 130 -10.33 -1.00 20.97
C VAL A 130 -9.17 -1.67 21.72
N THR A 131 -8.24 -0.88 22.28
CA THR A 131 -7.08 -1.40 23.04
C THR A 131 -7.48 -2.22 24.29
N THR A 132 -8.74 -2.14 24.73
CA THR A 132 -9.23 -2.83 25.94
C THR A 132 -9.59 -4.31 25.70
N GLY A 133 -9.76 -4.76 24.44
CA GLY A 133 -10.32 -6.08 24.13
C GLY A 133 -9.45 -7.04 23.30
N ALA A 134 -8.54 -6.53 22.46
CA ALA A 134 -7.65 -7.36 21.65
C ALA A 134 -6.42 -6.56 21.17
N SER A 135 -5.30 -7.25 21.02
CA SER A 135 -3.92 -6.83 20.73
C SER A 135 -3.67 -6.08 19.40
N LEU A 136 -4.57 -5.21 18.93
CA LEU A 136 -4.39 -4.44 17.70
C LEU A 136 -4.07 -2.98 18.01
N SER A 137 -2.78 -2.66 18.13
CA SER A 137 -2.33 -1.29 18.25
C SER A 137 -2.12 -0.68 16.86
N PHE A 138 -3.17 -0.04 16.32
CA PHE A 138 -2.99 0.80 15.13
C PHE A 138 -2.18 2.03 15.53
N THR A 139 -0.94 2.10 15.06
CA THR A 139 0.00 3.19 15.39
C THR A 139 -0.10 4.37 14.42
N SER A 140 -0.61 4.13 13.22
CA SER A 140 -0.68 5.12 12.15
C SER A 140 -1.95 5.02 11.30
N LEU A 141 -2.21 6.06 10.51
CA LEU A 141 -3.36 6.26 9.63
C LEU A 141 -2.85 6.72 8.25
N GLU A 142 -3.46 6.22 7.17
CA GLU A 142 -3.29 6.76 5.82
C GLU A 142 -4.57 7.50 5.40
N ILE A 143 -4.40 8.73 4.90
CA ILE A 143 -5.49 9.62 4.51
C ILE A 143 -5.39 9.89 3.01
N THR A 144 -6.52 9.73 2.31
CA THR A 144 -6.65 10.03 0.88
C THR A 144 -7.75 11.05 0.67
N VAL A 145 -7.42 12.18 0.02
CA VAL A 145 -8.35 13.22 -0.39
C VAL A 145 -8.57 13.10 -1.89
N LEU A 146 -9.77 12.70 -2.30
CA LEU A 146 -10.13 12.54 -3.70
C LEU A 146 -10.90 13.76 -4.18
N THR A 147 -10.46 14.39 -5.27
CA THR A 147 -10.99 15.67 -5.73
C THR A 147 -10.94 15.81 -7.24
N SER A 148 -11.83 16.65 -7.80
CA SER A 148 -11.79 17.09 -9.20
C SER A 148 -11.28 18.52 -9.39
N GLN A 149 -10.90 19.18 -8.29
CA GLN A 149 -10.23 20.47 -8.33
C GLN A 149 -8.74 20.29 -8.62
N PRO A 150 -8.05 21.32 -9.15
CA PRO A 150 -6.61 21.27 -9.37
C PRO A 150 -5.87 20.83 -8.10
N GLY A 151 -5.17 19.70 -8.16
CA GLY A 151 -4.62 19.04 -6.99
C GLY A 151 -3.59 19.91 -6.25
N LYS A 152 -2.79 20.68 -6.98
CA LYS A 152 -1.83 21.64 -6.40
C LYS A 152 -2.48 22.68 -5.49
N GLU A 153 -3.66 23.18 -5.87
CA GLU A 153 -4.40 24.15 -5.07
C GLU A 153 -4.97 23.49 -3.80
N VAL A 154 -5.45 22.25 -3.92
CA VAL A 154 -5.94 21.47 -2.78
C VAL A 154 -4.82 21.12 -1.80
N VAL A 155 -3.63 20.77 -2.30
CA VAL A 155 -2.43 20.55 -1.49
C VAL A 155 -2.10 21.80 -0.70
N LYS A 156 -2.01 22.97 -1.36
CA LYS A 156 -1.74 24.25 -0.69
C LYS A 156 -2.78 24.57 0.39
N GLN A 157 -4.06 24.34 0.12
CA GLN A 157 -5.13 24.56 1.10
C GLN A 157 -5.01 23.63 2.32
N LEU A 158 -4.62 22.37 2.11
CA LEU A 158 -4.37 21.42 3.19
C LEU A 158 -3.13 21.79 3.99
N GLU A 159 -2.03 22.15 3.33
CA GLU A 159 -0.82 22.61 4.00
C GLU A 159 -1.09 23.83 4.87
N GLU A 160 -1.83 24.82 4.36
CA GLU A 160 -2.22 26.01 5.10
C GLU A 160 -3.18 25.69 6.26
N GLY A 161 -4.18 24.84 6.04
CA GLY A 161 -5.17 24.48 7.04
C GLY A 161 -4.66 23.51 8.12
N LEU A 162 -3.59 22.77 7.85
CA LEU A 162 -3.04 21.76 8.76
C LEU A 162 -1.75 22.18 9.48
N LYS A 163 -1.27 23.43 9.30
CA LYS A 163 -0.04 23.93 9.95
C LYS A 163 0.03 23.67 11.44
N ASP A 164 -1.09 23.85 12.15
CA ASP A 164 -1.18 23.70 13.60
C ASP A 164 -1.73 22.31 14.04
N THR A 165 -1.90 21.38 13.10
CA THR A 165 -2.49 20.06 13.37
C THR A 165 -1.41 19.04 13.71
N ASP A 166 -1.62 18.28 14.78
CA ASP A 166 -0.77 17.14 15.16
C ASP A 166 -0.98 15.96 14.18
N LEU A 167 -0.08 15.84 13.21
CA LEU A 167 -0.04 14.78 12.20
C LEU A 167 0.86 13.60 12.57
N VAL A 168 1.32 13.46 13.83
CA VAL A 168 2.28 12.41 14.23
C VAL A 168 1.80 10.98 13.93
N ARG A 169 0.47 10.76 13.90
CA ARG A 169 -0.14 9.46 13.57
C ARG A 169 -0.48 9.29 12.10
N VAL A 170 -0.26 10.31 11.25
CA VAL A 170 -0.50 10.22 9.82
C VAL A 170 0.77 9.68 9.18
N ARG A 171 0.71 8.45 8.67
CA ARG A 171 1.81 7.86 7.90
C ARG A 171 1.90 8.48 6.51
N ARG A 172 0.74 8.80 5.93
CA ARG A 172 0.63 9.32 4.57
C ARG A 172 -0.63 10.17 4.45
N LEU A 173 -0.49 11.36 3.86
CA LEU A 173 -1.60 12.18 3.41
C LEU A 173 -1.43 12.37 1.90
N GLN A 174 -2.40 11.88 1.14
CA GLN A 174 -2.36 11.92 -0.33
C GLN A 174 -3.56 12.65 -0.88
N VAL A 175 -3.33 13.54 -1.85
CA VAL A 175 -4.36 14.15 -2.70
C VAL A 175 -4.40 13.39 -4.04
N VAL A 176 -5.59 12.99 -4.44
CA VAL A 176 -5.87 12.29 -5.70
C VAL A 176 -6.77 13.17 -6.55
N GLU A 177 -6.19 13.73 -7.59
CA GLU A 177 -6.90 14.52 -8.59
C GLU A 177 -7.52 13.61 -9.66
N ILE A 178 -8.83 13.76 -9.89
CA ILE A 178 -9.55 13.05 -10.95
C ILE A 178 -9.65 13.96 -12.17
N THR A 179 -8.96 13.57 -13.22
CA THR A 179 -9.00 14.25 -14.51
C THR A 179 -10.02 13.59 -15.42
N LYS A 180 -10.74 14.39 -16.22
CA LYS A 180 -11.42 13.83 -17.38
C LYS A 180 -10.35 13.42 -18.37
N GLY A 181 -10.37 12.16 -18.79
CA GLY A 181 -9.53 11.69 -19.88
C GLY A 181 -9.97 12.38 -21.15
N ASP A 182 -9.38 13.53 -21.46
CA ASP A 182 -9.46 14.09 -22.79
C ASP A 182 -8.62 13.18 -23.69
N LEU A 183 -9.32 12.43 -24.54
CA LEU A 183 -8.75 11.60 -25.60
C LEU A 183 -8.10 12.50 -26.67
N GLU A 184 -7.06 13.24 -26.29
CA GLU A 184 -6.06 13.71 -27.25
C GLU A 184 -4.97 12.66 -27.32
N TYR A 185 -5.11 11.78 -28.31
CA TYR A 185 -4.02 10.96 -28.82
C TYR A 185 -2.93 11.93 -29.35
N MET A 186 -2.04 12.40 -28.47
CA MET A 186 -0.72 12.91 -28.85
C MET A 186 0.34 12.09 -28.14
N ASP A 187 1.08 11.36 -28.98
CA ASP A 187 2.33 10.64 -28.76
C ASP A 187 2.91 10.59 -27.35
N SER A 188 2.97 9.36 -26.85
CA SER A 188 4.01 8.79 -25.98
C SER A 188 5.13 9.74 -25.54
N VAL A 189 5.09 10.15 -24.27
CA VAL A 189 6.29 10.42 -23.48
C VAL A 189 6.13 9.71 -22.14
N SER A 190 7.11 8.88 -21.82
CA SER A 190 7.27 8.15 -20.57
C SER A 190 7.25 9.09 -19.35
N PRO A 191 6.90 8.61 -18.14
CA PRO A 191 6.97 9.45 -16.95
C PRO A 191 8.45 9.73 -16.64
N ALA A 192 8.92 10.89 -17.07
CA ALA A 192 10.16 11.47 -16.59
C ALA A 192 9.88 12.05 -15.20
N GLU A 193 10.68 11.63 -14.22
CA GLU A 193 10.77 12.23 -12.90
C GLU A 193 11.22 13.69 -13.06
N GLU A 194 10.28 14.64 -13.02
CA GLU A 194 10.62 16.06 -12.84
C GLU A 194 10.45 16.43 -11.37
N LEU A 195 11.57 16.28 -10.64
CA LEU A 195 11.82 16.96 -9.38
C LEU A 195 11.93 18.47 -9.65
N GLY A 196 10.79 19.13 -9.70
CA GLY A 196 10.69 20.59 -9.71
C GLY A 196 10.75 21.14 -8.29
N SER A 197 11.96 21.55 -7.90
CA SER A 197 12.25 22.37 -6.71
C SER A 197 11.33 23.58 -6.60
N ASP A 198 10.43 23.59 -5.62
CA ASP A 198 9.87 24.80 -5.03
C ASP A 198 9.97 24.70 -3.50
N GLU A 199 10.80 25.56 -2.92
CA GLU A 199 11.01 25.68 -1.49
C GLU A 199 9.79 26.29 -0.80
N SER A 200 8.95 25.47 -0.16
CA SER A 200 8.19 25.86 1.04
C SER A 200 7.44 24.70 1.72
N SER A 201 8.07 23.54 1.97
CA SER A 201 7.46 22.49 2.80
C SER A 201 7.83 22.67 4.28
N ILE A 202 7.04 23.49 4.99
CA ILE A 202 7.19 23.72 6.45
C ILE A 202 6.44 22.66 7.28
N LEU A 203 5.90 21.62 6.66
CA LEU A 203 5.34 20.45 7.35
C LEU A 203 6.24 19.25 7.10
N GLY A 204 6.67 18.58 8.16
CA GLY A 204 7.40 17.29 8.10
C GLY A 204 6.55 16.13 7.56
N THR A 205 5.49 16.41 6.83
CA THR A 205 4.62 15.46 6.13
C THR A 205 4.39 16.03 4.74
N ASP A 206 5.16 15.55 3.77
CA ASP A 206 4.96 15.88 2.36
C ASP A 206 3.57 15.35 1.93
N ILE A 207 2.77 16.19 1.27
CA ILE A 207 1.44 15.79 0.79
C ILE A 207 1.61 15.25 -0.62
N ASP A 208 1.48 13.94 -0.76
CA ASP A 208 1.60 13.29 -2.07
C ASP A 208 0.48 13.72 -3.00
N LEU A 209 0.80 14.18 -4.21
CA LEU A 209 -0.16 14.44 -5.27
C LEU A 209 -0.11 13.33 -6.32
N GLN A 210 -1.27 12.73 -6.63
CA GLN A 210 -1.43 11.76 -7.70
C GLN A 210 -2.62 12.12 -8.58
N THR A 211 -2.50 11.92 -9.89
CA THR A 211 -3.61 12.10 -10.84
C THR A 211 -4.10 10.75 -11.33
N ILE A 212 -5.43 10.59 -11.46
CA ILE A 212 -6.08 9.41 -12.02
C ILE A 212 -7.17 9.82 -13.01
N ASP A 213 -7.39 8.99 -14.02
CA ASP A 213 -8.44 9.21 -15.00
C ASP A 213 -9.83 8.94 -14.41
N ASN A 214 -10.83 9.69 -14.89
CA ASN A 214 -12.24 9.51 -14.55
C ASN A 214 -12.85 8.28 -15.24
N ASP A 215 -12.33 7.10 -14.93
CA ASP A 215 -12.88 5.82 -15.35
C ASP A 215 -12.82 4.79 -14.22
N VAL A 216 -13.71 3.80 -14.29
CA VAL A 216 -13.85 2.76 -13.27
C VAL A 216 -12.55 1.96 -13.10
N VAL A 217 -11.84 1.67 -14.19
CA VAL A 217 -10.65 0.81 -14.17
C VAL A 217 -9.49 1.51 -13.46
N SER A 218 -9.23 2.78 -13.79
CA SER A 218 -8.18 3.57 -13.15
C SER A 218 -8.42 3.75 -11.65
N MET A 219 -9.67 4.08 -11.27
CA MET A 219 -10.06 4.16 -9.86
C MET A 219 -9.94 2.82 -9.13
N GLU A 220 -10.34 1.72 -9.78
CA GLU A 220 -10.18 0.39 -9.21
C GLU A 220 -8.71 0.01 -9.01
N ILE A 221 -7.84 0.29 -9.99
CA ILE A 221 -6.40 0.02 -9.87
C ILE A 221 -5.84 0.79 -8.69
N PHE A 222 -6.22 2.06 -8.54
CA PHE A 222 -5.85 2.89 -7.40
C PHE A 222 -6.28 2.27 -6.06
N PHE A 223 -7.56 1.93 -5.89
CA PHE A 223 -8.03 1.34 -4.64
C PHE A 223 -7.46 -0.06 -4.39
N LYS A 224 -7.29 -0.89 -5.44
CA LYS A 224 -6.68 -2.22 -5.31
C LYS A 224 -5.24 -2.15 -4.82
N ALA A 225 -4.51 -1.06 -5.10
CA ALA A 225 -3.18 -0.81 -4.52
C ALA A 225 -3.19 -0.86 -2.98
N TRP A 226 -4.32 -0.54 -2.33
CA TRP A 226 -4.53 -0.63 -0.89
C TRP A 226 -4.59 -2.06 -0.35
N LEU A 227 -4.58 -3.09 -1.20
CA LEU A 227 -4.51 -4.50 -0.77
C LEU A 227 -3.08 -5.04 -0.84
N HIS A 228 -2.17 -4.32 -1.49
CA HIS A 228 -0.76 -4.68 -1.63
C HIS A 228 0.05 -4.09 -0.48
N ASN A 229 0.92 -4.89 0.14
CA ASN A 229 1.77 -4.41 1.24
C ASN A 229 2.75 -3.32 0.75
N SER A 230 2.62 -2.13 1.32
CA SER A 230 3.53 -0.99 1.12
C SER A 230 4.25 -0.59 2.42
N GLY A 231 4.33 -1.50 3.40
CA GLY A 231 5.07 -1.29 4.63
C GLY A 231 6.55 -1.00 4.35
N THR A 232 7.06 0.10 4.91
CA THR A 232 8.47 0.54 4.86
C THR A 232 9.12 0.44 6.23
N ASP A 233 8.50 -0.28 7.17
CA ASP A 233 8.99 -0.36 8.55
C ASP A 233 10.19 -1.29 8.72
N GLN A 234 10.37 -2.25 7.80
CA GLN A 234 11.47 -3.21 7.82
C GLN A 234 11.83 -3.67 6.42
N GLU A 235 13.09 -4.08 6.25
CA GLU A 235 13.55 -4.75 5.04
C GLU A 235 13.04 -6.19 4.99
N HIS A 236 12.61 -6.64 3.81
CA HIS A 236 12.07 -7.99 3.67
C HIS A 236 13.15 -9.04 3.36
N ILE A 237 14.09 -8.69 2.46
CA ILE A 237 15.10 -9.61 1.92
C ILE A 237 16.46 -8.92 1.86
N HIS A 238 17.51 -9.64 2.26
CA HIS A 238 18.90 -9.25 2.07
C HIS A 238 19.53 -10.21 1.06
N LEU A 239 19.88 -9.72 -0.12
CA LEU A 239 20.57 -10.47 -1.15
C LEU A 239 22.08 -10.31 -0.96
N LEU A 240 22.75 -11.41 -0.59
CA LEU A 240 24.19 -11.48 -0.47
C LEU A 240 24.78 -11.87 -1.82
N LEU A 241 25.39 -10.90 -2.49
CA LEU A 241 26.10 -11.10 -3.75
C LEU A 241 27.50 -11.67 -3.47
N PRO A 242 27.97 -12.63 -4.28
CA PRO A 242 29.29 -13.20 -4.12
C PRO A 242 30.37 -12.14 -4.35
N SER A 243 31.23 -11.95 -3.35
CA SER A 243 32.44 -11.14 -3.43
C SER A 243 33.41 -11.78 -4.43
N ARG A 244 33.43 -11.26 -5.66
CA ARG A 244 34.32 -11.63 -6.77
C ARG A 244 34.11 -13.02 -7.37
N CYS A 245 33.34 -13.06 -8.46
CA CYS A 245 33.48 -14.08 -9.51
C CYS A 245 33.85 -13.45 -10.88
N PHE A 246 34.60 -12.34 -10.87
CA PHE A 246 35.16 -11.71 -12.09
C PHE A 246 36.62 -11.25 -11.98
N SER A 247 37.33 -11.46 -10.87
CA SER A 247 38.78 -11.20 -10.82
C SER A 247 39.51 -12.07 -9.78
N ASN A 248 40.47 -12.86 -10.27
CA ASN A 248 41.26 -13.84 -9.51
C ASN A 248 42.44 -13.22 -8.74
N ILE A 249 42.25 -12.12 -7.99
CA ILE A 249 43.35 -11.58 -7.19
C ILE A 249 42.88 -11.12 -5.80
N SER A 250 43.64 -11.59 -4.80
CA SER A 250 43.76 -11.21 -3.38
C SER A 250 42.61 -11.49 -2.40
N LYS A 251 42.94 -12.36 -1.42
CA LYS A 251 42.30 -12.50 -0.11
C LYS A 251 42.35 -11.18 0.69
N ALA A 252 41.19 -10.59 0.94
CA ALA A 252 40.93 -9.71 2.08
C ALA A 252 39.46 -9.92 2.48
N ARG A 253 39.17 -9.77 3.77
CA ARG A 253 37.91 -10.11 4.46
C ARG A 253 36.63 -9.83 3.65
N ASP A 254 35.79 -10.86 3.54
CA ASP A 254 34.32 -10.87 3.63
C ASP A 254 33.47 -9.65 3.20
N ASP A 255 33.86 -8.90 2.17
CA ASP A 255 33.00 -7.85 1.60
C ASP A 255 32.02 -8.43 0.57
N SER A 256 31.17 -9.37 1.00
CA SER A 256 30.00 -9.76 0.19
C SER A 256 29.03 -8.58 0.15
N MET A 257 28.84 -8.02 -1.04
CA MET A 257 27.91 -6.91 -1.25
C MET A 257 26.48 -7.36 -0.91
N CYS A 258 25.83 -6.66 0.02
CA CYS A 258 24.49 -6.97 0.48
C CYS A 258 23.49 -5.95 -0.10
N LEU A 259 22.54 -6.41 -0.91
CA LEU A 259 21.41 -5.58 -1.32
C LEU A 259 20.25 -5.81 -0.38
N LYS A 260 19.71 -4.73 0.18
CA LYS A 260 18.49 -4.75 0.99
C LYS A 260 17.30 -4.47 0.09
N CYS A 261 16.32 -5.36 0.14
CA CYS A 261 15.20 -5.37 -0.78
C CYS A 261 13.87 -5.51 -0.05
N ASP A 262 12.86 -4.87 -0.62
CA ASP A 262 11.46 -5.10 -0.26
C ASP A 262 10.83 -6.09 -1.23
N LEU A 263 9.89 -6.87 -0.70
CA LEU A 263 9.16 -7.88 -1.45
C LEU A 263 7.74 -7.38 -1.68
N GLN A 264 7.37 -7.18 -2.95
CA GLN A 264 6.04 -6.73 -3.32
C GLN A 264 5.29 -7.83 -4.09
N GLU A 265 4.07 -8.14 -3.67
CA GLU A 265 3.15 -8.97 -4.45
C GLU A 265 2.78 -8.24 -5.76
N ARG A 266 3.03 -8.87 -6.91
CA ARG A 266 2.61 -8.32 -8.22
C ARG A 266 1.12 -8.45 -8.45
N LEU A 267 0.51 -9.53 -7.95
CA LEU A 267 -0.91 -9.84 -8.09
C LEU A 267 -1.42 -10.44 -6.78
N LEU A 268 -2.68 -10.18 -6.45
CA LEU A 268 -3.37 -10.88 -5.37
C LEU A 268 -3.52 -12.35 -5.72
N SER A 269 -3.32 -13.25 -4.74
CA SER A 269 -3.56 -14.67 -4.99
C SER A 269 -4.98 -14.93 -5.44
N PRO A 270 -5.17 -15.68 -6.53
CA PRO A 270 -6.45 -16.31 -6.81
C PRO A 270 -6.88 -17.22 -5.65
N SER A 271 -5.96 -17.91 -4.98
CA SER A 271 -6.26 -18.80 -3.84
C SER A 271 -6.83 -18.09 -2.60
N LEU A 272 -6.82 -16.75 -2.56
CA LEU A 272 -7.45 -15.97 -1.50
C LEU A 272 -8.92 -15.68 -1.82
N LEU A 273 -9.38 -15.91 -3.04
CA LEU A 273 -10.77 -15.67 -3.44
C LEU A 273 -11.67 -16.82 -2.96
N PRO A 274 -12.88 -16.52 -2.45
CA PRO A 274 -13.84 -17.56 -2.09
C PRO A 274 -14.14 -18.47 -3.27
N GLY A 275 -14.19 -19.79 -3.04
CA GLY A 275 -14.57 -20.77 -4.05
C GLY A 275 -13.47 -21.19 -5.05
N THR A 276 -12.24 -20.68 -4.93
CA THR A 276 -11.13 -21.06 -5.84
C THR A 276 -10.48 -22.42 -5.55
N ALA A 277 -10.94 -23.15 -4.55
CA ALA A 277 -10.75 -24.59 -4.45
C ALA A 277 -11.76 -25.16 -3.45
N ASP A 278 -12.84 -25.79 -3.94
CA ASP A 278 -13.39 -26.94 -3.22
C ASP A 278 -12.22 -27.89 -2.95
N GLY A 279 -12.14 -28.43 -1.74
CA GLY A 279 -10.98 -29.12 -1.15
C GLY A 279 -10.41 -30.36 -1.87
N SER A 280 -10.71 -30.56 -3.15
CA SER A 280 -10.25 -31.65 -4.02
C SER A 280 -8.98 -31.32 -4.82
N LEU A 281 -8.70 -30.05 -5.15
CA LEU A 281 -7.48 -29.63 -5.88
C LEU A 281 -6.31 -29.27 -4.96
N ARG A 282 -6.28 -29.83 -3.74
CA ARG A 282 -5.07 -29.95 -2.91
C ARG A 282 -4.28 -31.22 -3.28
N MET A 283 -4.31 -31.65 -4.55
CA MET A 283 -3.54 -32.84 -5.00
C MET A 283 -2.07 -32.54 -5.30
N ASP A 284 -1.72 -31.29 -5.60
CA ASP A 284 -0.31 -30.85 -5.76
C ASP A 284 0.26 -30.21 -4.48
N ASP A 285 -0.33 -30.53 -3.33
CA ASP A 285 0.21 -30.09 -2.04
C ASP A 285 0.56 -31.30 -1.17
N PRO A 286 1.69 -32.00 -1.43
CA PRO A 286 2.12 -33.10 -0.57
C PRO A 286 2.47 -32.66 0.86
N LYS A 287 2.51 -31.36 1.18
CA LYS A 287 2.95 -30.83 2.49
C LYS A 287 2.38 -29.45 2.92
N GLY A 288 1.26 -28.96 2.42
CA GLY A 288 0.75 -27.65 2.88
C GLY A 288 1.66 -26.45 2.53
N ASP A 289 2.47 -26.55 1.48
CA ASP A 289 3.58 -25.63 1.20
C ASP A 289 3.12 -24.33 0.48
N PHE A 290 1.95 -24.30 -0.15
CA PHE A 290 1.39 -23.03 -0.62
C PHE A 290 0.85 -22.17 0.53
N SER A 291 0.42 -22.82 1.61
CA SER A 291 0.17 -22.14 2.88
C SER A 291 1.48 -21.60 3.43
N THR A 292 2.63 -22.29 3.27
CA THR A 292 3.92 -21.79 3.79
C THR A 292 4.44 -20.54 3.08
N LEU A 293 4.14 -20.25 1.81
CA LEU A 293 4.54 -18.97 1.18
C LEU A 293 3.68 -17.78 1.61
N TYR A 294 2.36 -17.96 1.72
CA TYR A 294 1.48 -16.94 2.32
C TYR A 294 1.66 -16.83 3.83
N GLN A 295 2.06 -17.92 4.49
CA GLN A 295 2.57 -17.94 5.85
C GLN A 295 3.99 -17.39 5.93
N MET A 296 4.83 -17.39 4.90
CA MET A 296 6.10 -16.65 4.92
C MET A 296 5.83 -15.14 4.82
N ALA A 297 4.75 -14.75 4.14
CA ALA A 297 4.22 -13.39 4.10
C ALA A 297 3.20 -13.08 5.20
N SER A 298 3.01 -13.94 6.23
CA SER A 298 2.11 -13.65 7.36
C SER A 298 2.56 -14.20 8.72
N GLN A 299 3.52 -15.12 8.74
CA GLN A 299 4.26 -15.59 9.91
C GLN A 299 5.60 -14.87 9.90
N SER A 300 5.86 -14.16 11.00
CA SER A 300 7.11 -13.47 11.27
C SER A 300 7.37 -12.25 10.38
N SER A 301 6.66 -11.17 10.68
CA SER A 301 7.13 -9.78 10.53
C SER A 301 8.42 -9.46 11.32
N ALA A 302 9.15 -10.48 11.79
CA ALA A 302 10.35 -10.37 12.60
C ALA A 302 11.61 -10.98 11.95
N SER A 303 11.50 -11.72 10.84
CA SER A 303 12.65 -12.41 10.24
C SER A 303 12.96 -11.90 8.84
N ARG A 304 13.95 -11.01 8.76
CA ARG A 304 14.65 -10.64 7.52
C ARG A 304 15.23 -11.89 6.87
N TYR A 305 14.87 -12.18 5.62
CA TYR A 305 15.43 -13.33 4.91
C TYR A 305 16.77 -12.97 4.28
N LYS A 306 17.84 -13.72 4.62
CA LYS A 306 19.15 -13.55 3.99
C LYS A 306 19.34 -14.60 2.91
N LEU A 307 19.26 -14.20 1.65
CA LEU A 307 19.43 -15.07 0.51
C LEU A 307 20.82 -14.88 -0.08
N ARG A 308 21.55 -15.97 -0.30
CA ARG A 308 22.86 -15.93 -0.95
C ARG A 308 22.70 -16.22 -2.43
N VAL A 309 23.21 -15.33 -3.28
CA VAL A 309 23.26 -15.56 -4.71
C VAL A 309 24.32 -16.61 -5.01
N ILE A 310 23.90 -17.74 -5.56
CA ILE A 310 24.78 -18.87 -5.90
C ILE A 310 25.19 -18.89 -7.36
N LYS A 311 24.32 -18.42 -8.27
CA LYS A 311 24.55 -18.45 -9.72
C LYS A 311 23.57 -17.53 -10.46
N ALA A 312 24.01 -17.00 -11.61
CA ALA A 312 23.14 -16.35 -12.59
C ALA A 312 22.80 -17.33 -13.73
N LEU A 313 21.56 -17.31 -14.18
CA LEU A 313 21.07 -18.15 -15.29
C LEU A 313 20.57 -17.25 -16.42
N ASN A 314 20.77 -17.69 -17.67
CA ASN A 314 20.18 -17.01 -18.82
C ASN A 314 18.67 -17.29 -18.83
N SER A 315 17.86 -16.24 -19.07
CA SER A 315 16.40 -16.36 -19.14
C SER A 315 15.93 -17.35 -20.20
N SER A 316 16.66 -17.51 -21.31
CA SER A 316 16.35 -18.50 -22.36
C SER A 316 16.43 -19.95 -21.89
N GLY A 317 17.20 -20.22 -20.83
CA GLY A 317 17.36 -21.54 -20.24
C GLY A 317 16.35 -21.86 -19.13
N ILE A 318 15.48 -20.91 -18.79
CA ILE A 318 14.45 -21.09 -17.76
C ILE A 318 13.15 -21.43 -18.46
N CYS A 319 12.60 -22.61 -18.18
CA CYS A 319 11.27 -22.96 -18.65
C CYS A 319 10.25 -22.00 -18.02
N GLU A 320 9.36 -21.45 -18.82
CA GLU A 320 8.24 -20.61 -18.34
C GLU A 320 7.38 -21.34 -17.29
N SER A 321 7.43 -22.67 -17.26
CA SER A 321 6.77 -23.43 -16.20
C SER A 321 7.33 -23.19 -14.79
N LEU A 322 8.61 -22.81 -14.69
CA LEU A 322 9.28 -22.45 -13.43
C LEU A 322 8.99 -21.01 -13.00
N THR A 323 8.42 -20.19 -13.89
CA THR A 323 7.93 -18.85 -13.53
C THR A 323 6.45 -18.88 -13.15
N TYR A 324 5.77 -20.04 -13.25
CA TYR A 324 4.42 -20.21 -12.71
C TYR A 324 4.45 -20.23 -11.18
N GLY A 325 3.58 -19.40 -10.60
CA GLY A 325 3.54 -19.09 -9.18
C GLY A 325 3.09 -17.65 -8.99
N LEU A 326 3.04 -17.19 -7.75
CA LEU A 326 2.71 -15.80 -7.47
C LEU A 326 3.96 -14.96 -7.64
N PRO A 327 4.02 -14.08 -8.66
CA PRO A 327 5.22 -13.31 -8.89
C PRO A 327 5.34 -12.27 -7.78
N PHE A 328 6.42 -12.36 -7.01
CA PHE A 328 6.86 -11.26 -6.19
C PHE A 328 7.88 -10.42 -6.97
N ILE A 329 7.79 -9.11 -6.81
CA ILE A 329 8.73 -8.15 -7.36
C ILE A 329 9.68 -7.76 -6.23
N LEU A 330 10.97 -7.93 -6.47
CA LEU A 330 12.00 -7.35 -5.63
C LEU A 330 12.17 -5.87 -5.99
N ARG A 331 12.16 -5.01 -4.98
CA ARG A 331 12.47 -3.57 -5.10
C ARG A 331 13.62 -3.21 -4.16
N PRO A 332 14.40 -2.16 -4.44
CA PRO A 332 15.32 -1.62 -3.43
C PRO A 332 14.51 -1.22 -2.20
N THR A 333 15.02 -1.49 -1.01
CA THR A 333 14.27 -1.19 0.22
C THR A 333 14.04 0.31 0.37
N SER A 334 12.86 0.68 0.86
CA SER A 334 12.53 2.06 1.28
C SER A 334 12.41 2.17 2.80
N CYS A 335 13.12 1.31 3.53
CA CYS A 335 13.03 1.22 4.98
C CYS A 335 13.47 2.52 5.66
N TRP A 336 12.56 3.17 6.39
CA TRP A 336 12.85 4.46 7.04
C TRP A 336 13.86 4.36 8.20
N GLN A 337 14.13 3.15 8.69
CA GLN A 337 15.10 2.91 9.76
C GLN A 337 16.55 3.01 9.28
N LEU A 338 16.77 3.03 7.97
CA LEU A 338 18.08 3.17 7.36
C LEU A 338 18.42 4.66 7.16
N ASP A 339 19.72 4.98 7.21
CA ASP A 339 20.15 6.33 6.90
C ASP A 339 20.03 6.62 5.40
N TRP A 340 19.81 7.89 5.07
CA TRP A 340 19.64 8.35 3.70
C TRP A 340 20.78 7.92 2.77
N ASN A 341 22.04 7.99 3.25
CA ASN A 341 23.20 7.60 2.46
C ASN A 341 23.20 6.09 2.16
N GLU A 342 22.81 5.25 3.12
CA GLU A 342 22.69 3.81 2.91
C GLU A 342 21.54 3.48 1.96
N LEU A 343 20.39 4.15 2.07
CA LEU A 343 19.26 3.98 1.14
C LEU A 343 19.66 4.31 -0.29
N GLU A 344 20.28 5.48 -0.50
CA GLU A 344 20.73 5.92 -1.82
C GLU A 344 21.78 4.95 -2.40
N THR A 345 22.79 4.59 -1.61
CA THR A 345 23.82 3.64 -2.02
C THR A 345 23.21 2.28 -2.39
N ASN A 346 22.27 1.78 -1.59
CA ASN A 346 21.58 0.52 -1.83
C ASN A 346 20.72 0.57 -3.11
N GLN A 347 20.05 1.70 -3.37
CA GLN A 347 19.27 1.92 -4.58
C GLN A 347 20.16 1.91 -5.83
N GLN A 348 21.26 2.68 -5.82
CA GLN A 348 22.24 2.72 -6.92
C GLN A 348 22.80 1.31 -7.20
N HIS A 349 23.17 0.59 -6.15
CA HIS A 349 23.65 -0.79 -6.23
C HIS A 349 22.62 -1.77 -6.80
N PHE A 350 21.35 -1.64 -6.42
CA PHE A 350 20.27 -2.44 -6.96
C PHE A 350 20.07 -2.18 -8.46
N HIS A 351 20.05 -0.91 -8.87
CA HIS A 351 19.93 -0.54 -10.29
C HIS A 351 21.13 -1.04 -11.11
N ALA A 352 22.35 -0.96 -10.57
CA ALA A 352 23.55 -1.50 -11.20
C ALA A 352 23.46 -3.03 -11.40
N LEU A 353 22.90 -3.77 -10.44
CA LEU A 353 22.64 -5.21 -10.59
C LEU A 353 21.62 -5.46 -11.71
N CYS A 354 20.48 -4.76 -11.72
CA CYS A 354 19.46 -4.90 -12.75
C CYS A 354 20.04 -4.64 -14.14
N HIS A 355 20.80 -3.56 -14.31
CA HIS A 355 21.46 -3.23 -15.56
C HIS A 355 22.46 -4.34 -15.97
N SER A 356 23.26 -4.85 -15.03
CA SER A 356 24.22 -5.94 -15.29
C SER A 356 23.53 -7.22 -15.77
N LEU A 357 22.37 -7.56 -15.19
CA LEU A 357 21.57 -8.72 -15.58
C LEU A 357 20.95 -8.55 -16.98
N LEU A 358 20.57 -7.33 -17.36
CA LEU A 358 20.03 -7.02 -18.69
C LEU A 358 21.11 -6.98 -19.80
N VAL A 359 22.26 -6.36 -19.51
CA VAL A 359 23.37 -6.26 -20.48
C VAL A 359 24.02 -7.62 -20.73
N SER A 360 24.08 -8.50 -19.74
CA SER A 360 24.61 -9.86 -19.90
C SER A 360 23.80 -10.74 -20.87
N ILE A 361 22.60 -10.30 -21.30
CA ILE A 361 21.77 -10.96 -22.31
C ILE A 361 22.27 -10.68 -23.74
N HIS A 362 23.05 -9.60 -23.95
CA HIS A 362 23.46 -9.12 -25.27
C HIS A 362 24.88 -9.51 -25.70
N VAL A 363 25.61 -10.27 -24.89
CA VAL A 363 26.94 -10.77 -25.27
C VAL A 363 26.78 -12.22 -25.74
N PRO A 364 26.76 -12.50 -27.05
CA PRO A 364 26.89 -13.87 -27.53
C PRO A 364 28.29 -14.36 -27.11
N ARG A 365 28.34 -15.51 -26.45
CA ARG A 365 29.58 -16.26 -26.28
C ARG A 365 29.90 -17.02 -27.56
#